data_AF-A0A7J5Z502-F1
#
_entry.id   AF-A0A7J5Z502-F1
#
_cell.length_a   1.000
_cell.length_b   1.000
_cell.length_c   1.000
_cell.angle_alpha   90.00
_cell.angle_beta   90.00
_cell.angle_gamma   90.00
#
_symmetry.space_group_name_H-M   'P 1'
#
loop_
_entity.id
_entity.type
_entity.pdbx_description
1 polymer ?
#
loop_
_entity_poly.entity_id
_entity_poly.type
_entity_poly.pdbx_seq_one_letter_code
_entity_poly.pdbx_strand_id
1 'polypeptide(L)'
;MIQSNFLHGYVVVQVENACTDNVTYKVSVTARDDVPFFGPALPDPAVFKKGPEFREFLFTKLINAEYACYKAEKFATLEERTRSALLETLYEELHINSQSMMGLGVDDEKLENGAGAGGGGFFESFKVQHPPVNLQPHMHESECTHF
;
A
#
# COMPACT_ATOMS: atom_id res chain seq x y z
N MET A 1 11.74 20.44 12.76
CA MET A 1 11.66 19.28 11.83
C MET A 1 11.12 18.10 12.62
N ILE A 2 10.19 17.31 12.07
CA ILE A 2 9.59 16.18 12.80
C ILE A 2 10.57 15.01 12.77
N GLN A 3 10.86 14.43 13.94
CA GLN A 3 11.67 13.22 14.03
C GLN A 3 10.75 12.01 13.95
N SER A 4 10.84 11.24 12.87
CA SER A 4 10.06 10.02 12.67
C SER A 4 10.87 8.97 11.92
N ASN A 5 10.66 7.71 12.27
CA ASN A 5 11.22 6.58 11.52
C ASN A 5 10.41 6.25 10.27
N PHE A 6 9.19 6.77 10.13
CA PHE A 6 8.29 6.43 9.04
C PHE A 6 8.14 7.54 7.99
N LEU A 7 8.26 8.80 8.39
CA LEU A 7 8.12 9.93 7.47
C LEU A 7 9.39 10.08 6.60
N HIS A 8 9.28 9.79 5.30
CA HIS A 8 10.40 9.84 4.36
C HIS A 8 10.25 10.91 3.27
N GLY A 9 9.03 11.44 3.07
CA GLY A 9 8.73 12.49 2.10
C GLY A 9 7.67 13.45 2.63
N TYR A 10 7.79 14.72 2.21
CA TYR A 10 6.86 15.79 2.53
C TYR A 10 6.53 16.58 1.27
N VAL A 11 5.23 16.84 1.07
CA VAL A 11 4.74 17.82 0.11
C VAL A 11 4.22 19.01 0.90
N VAL A 12 4.83 20.17 0.74
CA VAL A 12 4.47 21.41 1.43
C VAL A 12 3.64 22.26 0.48
N VAL A 13 2.46 22.66 0.93
CA VAL A 13 1.54 23.52 0.17
C VAL A 13 1.38 24.82 0.94
N GLN A 14 1.86 25.91 0.36
CA GLN A 14 1.73 27.26 0.90
C GLN A 14 0.65 28.01 0.12
N VAL A 15 -0.34 28.55 0.82
CA VAL A 15 -1.32 29.45 0.21
C VAL A 15 -0.70 30.83 0.00
N GLU A 16 -0.90 31.39 -1.18
CA GLU A 16 -0.56 32.75 -1.56
C GLU A 16 -1.84 33.49 -1.97
N ASN A 17 -1.86 34.81 -1.79
CA ASN A 17 -3.02 35.67 -2.09
C ASN A 17 -4.32 35.19 -1.41
N ALA A 18 -4.21 34.71 -0.17
CA ALA A 18 -5.35 34.21 0.61
C ALA A 18 -6.49 35.25 0.67
N CYS A 19 -7.74 34.75 0.63
CA CYS A 19 -8.96 35.58 0.66
C CYS A 19 -9.13 36.55 -0.52
N THR A 20 -8.48 36.28 -1.66
CA THR A 20 -8.67 37.02 -2.92
C THR A 20 -9.20 36.09 -4.03
N ASP A 21 -9.69 36.68 -5.12
CA ASP A 21 -10.13 35.93 -6.32
C ASP A 21 -8.98 35.22 -7.05
N ASN A 22 -7.72 35.57 -6.73
CA ASN A 22 -6.51 35.04 -7.34
C ASN A 22 -5.69 34.15 -6.37
N VAL A 23 -6.37 33.38 -5.52
CA VAL A 23 -5.70 32.40 -4.64
C VAL A 23 -4.82 31.44 -5.43
N THR A 24 -3.56 31.33 -5.01
CA THR A 24 -2.59 30.40 -5.57
C THR A 24 -1.97 29.52 -4.49
N TYR A 25 -1.45 28.37 -4.89
CA TYR A 25 -0.79 27.40 -4.02
C TYR A 25 0.61 27.15 -4.52
N LYS A 26 1.61 27.58 -3.75
CA LYS A 26 3.00 27.28 -4.00
C LYS A 26 3.34 25.93 -3.39
N VAL A 27 3.92 25.04 -4.20
CA VAL A 27 4.21 23.67 -3.78
C VAL A 27 5.71 23.44 -3.76
N SER A 28 6.21 22.85 -2.68
CA SER A 28 7.57 22.34 -2.59
C SER A 28 7.56 20.91 -2.07
N VAL A 29 8.60 20.15 -2.44
CA VAL A 29 8.74 18.74 -2.08
C VAL A 29 10.11 18.55 -1.46
N THR A 30 10.16 17.83 -0.34
CA THR A 30 11.41 17.41 0.30
C THR A 30 11.27 15.95 0.70
N ALA A 31 12.34 15.18 0.53
CA ALA A 31 12.39 13.78 0.92
C ALA A 31 13.77 13.47 1.52
N ARG A 32 13.92 12.29 2.13
CA ARG A 32 15.23 11.79 2.56
C ARG A 32 16.08 11.43 1.34
N ASP A 33 17.41 11.43 1.51
CA ASP A 33 18.37 11.22 0.42
C ASP A 33 18.26 9.84 -0.25
N ASP A 34 17.74 8.85 0.48
CA ASP A 34 17.52 7.47 0.03
C ASP A 34 16.20 7.28 -0.72
N VAL A 35 15.37 8.33 -0.86
CA VAL A 35 14.13 8.28 -1.63
C VAL A 35 14.41 8.71 -3.07
N PRO A 36 14.17 7.86 -4.08
CA PRO A 36 14.35 8.23 -5.48
C PRO A 36 13.34 9.30 -5.90
N PHE A 37 13.63 10.00 -7.00
CA PHE A 37 12.69 10.95 -7.59
C PHE A 37 11.33 10.28 -7.88
N PHE A 38 10.24 11.01 -7.63
CA PHE A 38 8.88 10.59 -7.93
C PHE A 38 8.12 11.68 -8.66
N GLY A 39 7.39 11.29 -9.71
CA GLY A 39 6.58 12.20 -10.52
C GLY A 39 5.23 12.53 -9.88
N PRO A 40 4.43 13.41 -10.51
CA PRO A 40 4.81 14.30 -11.63
C PRO A 40 5.84 15.36 -11.20
N ALA A 41 6.65 15.87 -12.13
CA ALA A 41 7.58 16.96 -11.85
C ALA A 41 6.82 18.24 -11.47
N LEU A 42 7.41 19.08 -10.62
CA LEU A 42 6.83 20.39 -10.34
C LEU A 42 6.87 21.25 -11.61
N PRO A 43 5.83 22.06 -11.89
CA PRO A 43 5.88 23.04 -12.95
C PRO A 43 6.91 24.14 -12.62
N ASP A 44 7.31 24.90 -13.63
CA ASP A 44 8.13 26.10 -13.46
C ASP A 44 7.33 27.32 -13.95
N PRO A 45 6.85 28.20 -13.04
CA PRO A 45 7.03 28.17 -11.58
C PRO A 45 6.16 27.12 -10.87
N ALA A 46 6.58 26.67 -9.68
CA ALA A 46 5.91 25.63 -8.88
C ALA A 46 4.65 26.13 -8.16
N VAL A 47 3.73 26.73 -8.92
CA VAL A 47 2.52 27.41 -8.43
C VAL A 47 1.29 26.87 -9.15
N PHE A 48 0.23 26.61 -8.38
CA PHE A 48 -1.03 26.05 -8.87
C PHE A 48 -2.21 26.95 -8.50
N LYS A 49 -3.26 26.93 -9.31
CA LYS A 49 -4.56 27.53 -8.96
C LYS A 49 -5.47 26.49 -8.30
N LYS A 50 -6.46 26.93 -7.51
CA LYS A 50 -7.50 26.03 -7.01
C LYS A 50 -8.26 25.41 -8.19
N GLY A 51 -8.30 24.09 -8.27
CA GLY A 51 -9.00 23.41 -9.36
C GLY A 51 -8.72 21.90 -9.40
N PRO A 52 -9.37 21.19 -10.35
CA PRO A 52 -9.20 19.76 -10.52
C PRO A 52 -7.75 19.38 -10.88
N GLU A 53 -7.06 20.19 -11.68
CA GLU A 53 -5.65 19.95 -12.08
C GLU A 53 -4.71 19.91 -10.87
N PHE A 54 -4.84 20.86 -9.93
CA PHE A 54 -4.03 20.86 -8.71
C PHE A 54 -4.34 19.65 -7.83
N ARG A 55 -5.63 19.30 -7.71
CA ARG A 55 -6.07 18.12 -6.94
C ARG A 55 -5.48 16.83 -7.52
N GLU A 56 -5.55 16.66 -8.83
CA GLU A 56 -5.02 15.49 -9.54
C GLU A 56 -3.50 15.42 -9.43
N PHE A 57 -2.80 16.55 -9.62
CA PHE A 57 -1.37 16.65 -9.40
C PHE A 57 -1.01 16.21 -7.97
N LEU A 58 -1.68 16.76 -6.95
CA LEU A 58 -1.35 16.52 -5.55
C LEU A 58 -1.56 15.05 -5.17
N PHE A 59 -2.67 14.44 -5.57
CA PHE A 59 -2.92 13.03 -5.27
C PHE A 59 -1.96 12.10 -5.98
N THR A 60 -1.72 12.32 -7.27
CA THR A 60 -0.75 11.53 -8.03
C THR A 60 0.64 11.67 -7.41
N LYS A 61 1.02 12.89 -7.01
CA LYS A 61 2.31 13.17 -6.37
C LYS A 61 2.46 12.47 -5.01
N LEU A 62 1.42 12.45 -4.18
CA LEU A 62 1.43 11.78 -2.87
C LEU A 62 1.52 10.26 -3.00
N ILE A 63 0.75 9.66 -3.90
CA ILE A 63 0.79 8.21 -4.16
C ILE A 63 2.17 7.79 -4.69
N ASN A 64 2.69 8.54 -5.66
CA ASN A 64 4.03 8.27 -6.19
C ASN A 64 5.12 8.51 -5.14
N ALA A 65 4.94 9.49 -4.23
CA ALA A 65 5.84 9.70 -3.10
C ALA A 65 5.85 8.47 -2.19
N GLU A 66 4.70 7.88 -1.88
CA GLU A 66 4.60 6.66 -1.08
C GLU A 66 5.32 5.49 -1.75
N TYR A 67 5.07 5.25 -3.04
CA TYR A 67 5.78 4.22 -3.82
C TYR A 67 7.30 4.42 -3.84
N ALA A 68 7.77 5.66 -3.95
CA ALA A 68 9.19 5.95 -3.89
C ALA A 68 9.74 5.77 -2.48
N CYS A 69 8.97 6.10 -1.44
CA CYS A 69 9.39 5.90 -0.06
C CYS A 69 9.65 4.43 0.24
N TYR A 70 8.86 3.47 -0.27
CA TYR A 70 9.14 2.04 -0.09
C TYR A 70 10.52 1.59 -0.59
N LYS A 71 11.10 2.32 -1.55
CA LYS A 71 12.44 2.05 -2.08
C LYS A 71 13.57 2.58 -1.18
N ALA A 72 13.26 3.34 -0.14
CA ALA A 72 14.22 3.78 0.86
C ALA A 72 14.79 2.58 1.63
N GLU A 73 16.07 2.64 2.01
CA GLU A 73 16.83 1.50 2.53
C GLU A 73 16.15 0.79 3.71
N LYS A 74 15.61 1.58 4.66
CA LYS A 74 14.91 1.06 5.84
C LYS A 74 13.69 0.20 5.49
N PHE A 75 12.94 0.59 4.47
CA PHE A 75 11.73 -0.12 4.07
C PHE A 75 12.05 -1.24 3.09
N ALA A 76 12.90 -1.01 2.11
CA ALA A 76 13.32 -2.00 1.12
C ALA A 76 13.94 -3.24 1.80
N THR A 77 14.77 -3.05 2.83
CA THR A 77 15.36 -4.16 3.58
C THR A 77 14.31 -5.01 4.31
N LEU A 78 13.30 -4.37 4.91
CA LEU A 78 12.21 -5.07 5.59
C LEU A 78 11.31 -5.80 4.58
N GLU A 79 10.96 -5.12 3.49
CA GLU A 79 10.17 -5.68 2.39
C GLU A 79 10.84 -6.91 1.80
N GLU A 80 12.15 -6.86 1.54
CA GLU A 80 12.89 -7.98 0.97
C GLU A 80 12.89 -9.21 1.90
N ARG A 81 13.05 -9.00 3.21
CA ARG A 81 12.97 -10.08 4.20
C ARG A 81 11.59 -10.72 4.22
N THR A 82 10.53 -9.92 4.26
CA THR A 82 9.15 -10.43 4.22
C THR A 82 8.85 -11.15 2.92
N ARG A 83 9.26 -10.59 1.78
CA ARG A 83 9.08 -11.21 0.45
C ARG A 83 9.79 -12.56 0.38
N SER A 84 11.01 -12.66 0.87
CA SER A 84 11.79 -13.90 0.85
C SER A 84 11.14 -14.98 1.70
N ALA A 85 10.72 -14.64 2.93
CA ALA A 85 10.04 -15.58 3.82
C ALA A 85 8.71 -16.10 3.22
N LEU A 86 7.91 -15.20 2.63
CA LEU A 86 6.64 -15.60 1.99
C LEU A 86 6.86 -16.51 0.78
N LEU A 87 7.89 -16.24 -0.03
CA LEU A 87 8.21 -17.05 -1.20
C LEU A 87 8.78 -18.41 -0.82
N GLU A 88 9.57 -18.50 0.24
CA GLU A 88 10.09 -19.75 0.78
C GLU A 88 8.94 -20.65 1.26
N THR A 89 8.03 -20.10 2.07
CA THR A 89 6.83 -20.83 2.50
C THR A 89 5.97 -21.28 1.32
N LEU A 90 5.73 -20.40 0.35
CA LEU A 90 4.97 -20.75 -0.85
C LEU A 90 5.65 -21.88 -1.65
N TYR A 91 6.97 -21.83 -1.77
CA TYR A 91 7.75 -22.86 -2.44
C TYR A 91 7.62 -24.21 -1.76
N GLU A 92 7.78 -24.26 -0.43
CA GLU A 92 7.66 -25.50 0.35
C GLU A 92 6.27 -26.12 0.22
N GLU A 93 5.20 -25.31 0.37
CA GLU A 93 3.82 -25.79 0.24
C GLU A 93 3.54 -26.36 -1.16
N LEU A 94 3.95 -25.65 -2.21
CA LEU A 94 3.80 -26.11 -3.59
C LEU A 94 4.63 -27.36 -3.89
N HIS A 95 5.85 -27.45 -3.35
CA HIS A 95 6.74 -28.60 -3.52
C HIS A 95 6.12 -29.86 -2.91
N ILE A 96 5.64 -29.78 -1.66
CA ILE A 96 4.99 -30.89 -0.95
C ILE A 96 3.73 -31.33 -1.69
N ASN A 97 2.87 -30.38 -2.09
CA ASN A 97 1.64 -30.69 -2.79
C ASN A 97 1.92 -31.37 -4.15
N SER A 98 2.95 -30.92 -4.87
CA SER A 98 3.37 -31.52 -6.14
C SER A 98 3.91 -32.94 -5.98
N GLN A 99 4.69 -33.21 -4.92
CA GLN A 99 5.16 -34.55 -4.61
C GLN A 99 4.00 -35.50 -4.27
N SER A 100 3.06 -35.04 -3.45
CA SER A 100 1.85 -35.79 -3.10
C SER A 100 1.04 -36.17 -4.35
N MET A 101 0.86 -35.22 -5.28
CA MET A 101 0.12 -35.45 -6.52
C MET A 101 0.76 -36.52 -7.43
N MET A 102 2.09 -36.63 -7.43
CA MET A 102 2.80 -37.63 -8.23
C MET A 102 2.86 -39.01 -7.55
N GLY A 103 2.22 -39.19 -6.40
CA GLY A 103 2.36 -40.42 -5.60
C GLY A 103 3.78 -40.61 -5.06
N LEU A 104 4.57 -39.53 -5.02
CA LEU A 104 5.89 -39.47 -4.38
C LEU A 104 5.77 -38.95 -2.94
N GLY A 105 4.56 -38.92 -2.39
CA GLY A 105 4.36 -38.72 -0.96
C GLY A 105 5.22 -39.74 -0.22
N VAL A 106 5.96 -39.28 0.77
CA VAL A 106 6.87 -40.10 1.57
C VAL A 106 6.07 -41.29 2.11
N ASP A 107 6.24 -42.47 1.50
CA ASP A 107 5.82 -43.74 2.06
C ASP A 107 6.73 -44.00 3.27
N ASP A 108 6.41 -43.42 4.41
CA ASP A 108 7.01 -43.84 5.68
C ASP A 108 6.35 -45.16 6.09
N GLU A 109 6.90 -46.27 5.61
CA GLU A 109 6.75 -47.55 6.31
C GLU A 109 7.37 -47.44 7.72
N LYS A 110 6.49 -47.30 8.73
CA LYS A 110 6.69 -47.41 10.20
C LYS A 110 7.36 -46.19 10.86
N LEU A 111 6.84 -45.58 11.92
CA LEU A 111 6.21 -46.12 13.13
C LEU A 111 5.27 -45.09 13.79
N GLU A 112 4.24 -45.63 14.43
CA GLU A 112 3.31 -45.05 15.39
C GLU A 112 3.94 -44.09 16.43
N ASN A 113 3.67 -42.78 16.32
CA ASN A 113 3.17 -41.93 17.41
C ASN A 113 2.99 -40.46 17.00
N GLY A 114 1.77 -39.96 17.15
CA GLY A 114 1.49 -38.59 17.61
C GLY A 114 1.88 -37.42 16.72
N ALA A 115 0.84 -36.82 16.12
CA ALA A 115 0.73 -35.43 15.66
C ALA A 115 1.15 -35.11 14.20
N GLY A 116 0.14 -34.73 13.41
CA GLY A 116 0.25 -33.52 12.59
C GLY A 116 0.47 -33.68 11.10
N ALA A 117 -0.34 -34.50 10.41
CA ALA A 117 -0.46 -34.41 8.95
C ALA A 117 -1.92 -34.06 8.60
N GLY A 118 -2.15 -32.80 8.21
CA GLY A 118 -3.47 -32.38 7.75
C GLY A 118 -3.66 -30.87 7.73
N GLY A 119 -3.14 -30.24 6.67
CA GLY A 119 -3.70 -29.03 6.05
C GLY A 119 -4.04 -27.86 6.99
N GLY A 120 -3.06 -27.03 7.29
CA GLY A 120 -3.26 -25.70 7.85
C GLY A 120 -2.14 -24.80 7.34
N GLY A 121 -2.26 -24.37 6.09
CA GLY A 121 -1.23 -23.57 5.42
C GLY A 121 -1.05 -22.23 6.13
N PHE A 122 0.17 -21.76 6.26
CA PHE A 122 0.51 -20.47 6.89
C PHE A 122 -0.32 -19.32 6.29
N PHE A 123 -0.68 -19.42 5.00
CA PHE A 123 -1.56 -18.49 4.28
C PHE A 123 -3.01 -18.42 4.78
N GLU A 124 -3.53 -19.44 5.47
CA GLU A 124 -4.88 -19.36 6.07
C GLU A 124 -4.95 -18.34 7.21
N SER A 125 -3.82 -18.08 7.88
CA SER A 125 -3.75 -17.06 8.94
C SER A 125 -3.84 -15.63 8.41
N PHE A 126 -3.63 -15.41 7.10
CA PHE A 126 -3.73 -14.11 6.44
C PHE A 126 -5.06 -13.89 5.71
N LYS A 127 -6.04 -14.81 5.83
CA LYS A 127 -7.42 -14.52 5.38
C LYS A 127 -7.92 -13.29 6.13
N VAL A 128 -7.92 -12.16 5.43
CA VAL A 128 -8.39 -10.88 5.93
C VAL A 128 -9.82 -11.05 6.42
N GLN A 129 -10.00 -10.78 7.72
CA GLN A 129 -11.30 -10.66 8.35
C GLN A 129 -11.99 -9.39 7.83
N HIS A 130 -12.49 -9.44 6.60
CA HIS A 130 -13.49 -8.48 6.17
C HIS A 130 -14.85 -8.97 6.69
N PRO A 131 -15.54 -8.22 7.56
CA PRO A 131 -16.96 -8.50 7.77
C PRO A 131 -17.68 -8.31 6.42
N PRO A 132 -18.73 -9.11 6.12
CA PRO A 132 -19.50 -8.93 4.90
C PRO A 132 -20.14 -7.54 4.94
N VAL A 133 -19.71 -6.65 4.06
CA VAL A 133 -20.45 -5.42 3.78
C VAL A 133 -21.70 -5.85 3.03
N ASN A 134 -22.82 -5.89 3.75
CA ASN A 134 -24.13 -6.13 3.19
C ASN A 134 -24.45 -4.95 2.24
N LEU A 135 -24.28 -5.18 0.94
CA LEU A 135 -24.63 -4.23 -0.10
C LEU A 135 -26.15 -4.26 -0.26
N GLN A 136 -26.87 -3.38 0.45
CA GLN A 136 -28.28 -3.15 0.15
C GLN A 136 -28.41 -2.40 -1.19
N PRO A 137 -29.29 -2.84 -2.10
CA PRO A 137 -29.55 -2.16 -3.34
C PRO A 137 -30.60 -1.05 -3.16
N HIS A 138 -30.20 0.16 -3.58
CA HIS A 138 -30.98 1.14 -4.35
C HIS A 138 -32.30 1.74 -3.82
N MET A 139 -32.20 3.05 -3.53
CA MET A 139 -33.10 4.19 -3.84
C MET A 139 -34.63 4.12 -3.68
N HIS A 140 -35.17 5.06 -2.91
CA HIS A 140 -36.20 6.07 -3.27
C HIS A 140 -36.22 7.13 -2.14
N GLU A 141 -35.89 8.40 -2.40
CA GLU A 141 -36.76 9.48 -2.89
C GLU A 141 -37.34 10.32 -1.73
N SER A 142 -37.44 11.63 -1.98
CA SER A 142 -38.30 12.63 -1.32
C SER A 142 -37.75 13.52 -0.19
N GLU A 143 -37.59 14.80 -0.59
CA GLU A 143 -37.94 16.05 0.12
C GLU A 143 -37.29 16.41 1.46
N CYS A 144 -36.63 17.59 1.50
CA CYS A 144 -37.29 18.76 2.09
C CYS A 144 -36.54 20.08 1.82
N THR A 145 -37.35 21.11 1.66
CA THR A 145 -37.05 22.52 1.40
C THR A 145 -36.86 23.32 2.71
N HIS A 146 -36.34 24.56 2.57
CA HIS A 146 -36.24 25.65 3.58
C HIS A 146 -35.20 25.42 4.71
N PHE A 147 -34.32 26.36 5.09
CA PHE A 147 -34.24 27.83 4.98
C PHE A 147 -32.85 28.29 4.50
#